data_AF-A0A7X2SWY8-F1
#
_entry.id   AF-A0A7X2SWY8-F1
#
_cell.length_a   1.000
_cell.length_b   1.000
_cell.length_c   1.000
_cell.angle_alpha   90.00
_cell.angle_beta   90.00
_cell.angle_gamma   90.00
#
_symmetry.space_group_name_H-M   'P 1'
#
loop_
_entity.id
_entity.type
_entity.pdbx_description
1 polymer ?
#
loop_
_entity_poly.entity_id
_entity_poly.type
_entity_poly.pdbx_seq_one_letter_code
_entity_poly.pdbx_strand_id
1 'polypeptide(L)'
;VPPGQVEAGMACGMSRGLLLRRIIAPVMLRYALPAYSTEAILLVKSTALASLVTVWDVTGVAQQIIQRTYRTMEVFLCAAAIYLILNFIIVQLYALLERRLTPVHKPEKKPLPAAKPIPGGK
;
A
#
# COMPACT_ATOMS: atom_id res chain seq x y z
N VAL A 1 9.16 -20.58 2.22
CA VAL A 1 10.19 -21.51 1.69
C VAL A 1 10.26 -22.68 2.67
N PRO A 2 10.12 -23.94 2.23
CA PRO A 2 10.27 -25.10 3.11
C PRO A 2 11.64 -25.05 3.79
N PRO A 3 11.75 -25.29 5.11
CA PRO A 3 13.02 -25.20 5.83
C PRO A 3 14.12 -26.06 5.20
N GLY A 4 13.75 -27.21 4.63
CA GLY A 4 14.66 -28.13 3.94
C GLY A 4 15.39 -27.55 2.72
N GLN A 5 14.84 -26.55 2.00
CA GLN A 5 15.55 -25.92 0.89
C GLN A 5 16.66 -24.97 1.38
N VAL A 6 16.45 -24.34 2.53
CA VAL A 6 17.43 -23.47 3.16
C VAL A 6 18.53 -24.31 3.81
N GLU A 7 18.17 -25.41 4.47
CA GLU A 7 19.11 -26.36 5.08
C GLU A 7 19.95 -27.11 4.03
N ALA A 8 19.36 -27.51 2.90
CA ALA A 8 20.09 -28.12 1.79
C ALA A 8 21.09 -27.15 1.13
N GLY A 9 20.70 -25.89 0.94
CA GLY A 9 21.61 -24.86 0.41
C GLY A 9 22.80 -24.59 1.34
N MET A 10 22.57 -24.61 2.65
CA MET A 10 23.65 -24.52 3.65
C MET A 10 24.53 -25.77 3.67
N ALA A 11 23.97 -26.98 3.52
CA ALA A 11 24.71 -28.24 3.44
C ALA A 11 25.57 -28.35 2.16
N CYS A 12 25.13 -27.74 1.05
CA CYS A 12 25.92 -27.61 -0.18
C CYS A 12 26.97 -26.47 -0.14
N GLY A 13 27.20 -25.84 1.02
CA GLY A 13 28.23 -24.81 1.19
C GLY A 13 27.87 -23.45 0.59
N MET A 14 26.60 -23.17 0.28
CA MET A 14 26.21 -21.86 -0.23
C MET A 14 26.28 -20.79 0.86
N SER A 15 26.93 -19.66 0.55
CA SER A 15 26.90 -18.48 1.41
C SER A 15 25.47 -17.93 1.53
N ARG A 16 25.13 -17.42 2.72
CA ARG A 16 23.80 -16.90 3.09
C ARG A 16 23.24 -15.88 2.09
N GLY A 17 24.09 -15.05 1.50
CA GLY A 17 23.70 -14.08 0.47
C GLY A 17 23.35 -14.73 -0.88
N LEU A 18 24.05 -15.80 -1.26
CA LEU A 18 23.80 -16.54 -2.50
C LEU A 18 22.49 -17.34 -2.39
N LEU A 19 22.22 -17.90 -1.22
CA LEU A 19 20.97 -18.58 -0.88
C LEU A 19 19.77 -17.63 -0.90
N LEU A 20 19.91 -16.44 -0.31
CA LEU A 20 18.88 -15.41 -0.33
C LEU A 20 18.53 -14.98 -1.76
N ARG A 21 19.53 -14.66 -2.58
CA ARG A 21 19.32 -14.14 -3.94
C ARG A 21 18.77 -15.20 -4.90
N ARG A 22 19.22 -16.46 -4.78
CA ARG A 22 18.94 -17.50 -5.77
C ARG A 22 17.77 -18.42 -5.40
N ILE A 23 17.50 -18.61 -4.11
CA ILE A 23 16.44 -19.52 -3.63
C ILE A 23 15.30 -18.71 -3.02
N ILE A 24 15.59 -17.91 -1.99
CA ILE A 24 14.53 -17.28 -1.19
C ILE A 24 13.85 -16.13 -1.95
N ALA A 25 14.61 -15.23 -2.57
CA ALA A 25 14.10 -14.04 -3.27
C ALA A 25 13.15 -14.37 -4.44
N PRO A 26 13.50 -15.24 -5.41
CA PRO A 26 12.57 -15.54 -6.51
C PRO A 26 11.33 -16.29 -6.04
N VAL A 27 11.44 -17.10 -4.98
CA VAL A 27 10.31 -17.82 -4.40
C VAL A 27 9.38 -16.84 -3.66
N MET A 28 9.92 -15.99 -2.79
CA MET A 28 9.15 -14.97 -2.08
C MET A 28 8.48 -13.99 -3.04
N LEU A 29 9.18 -13.55 -4.09
CA LEU A 29 8.61 -12.62 -5.07
C LEU A 29 7.38 -13.24 -5.77
N ARG A 30 7.44 -14.53 -6.13
CA ARG A 30 6.30 -15.25 -6.73
C ARG A 30 5.11 -15.41 -5.78
N TYR A 31 5.33 -15.44 -4.46
CA TYR A 31 4.26 -15.46 -3.47
C TYR A 31 3.74 -14.05 -3.14
N ALA A 32 4.61 -13.04 -3.12
CA ALA A 32 4.25 -11.67 -2.79
C ALA A 32 3.50 -10.97 -3.94
N LEU A 33 3.84 -11.27 -5.20
CA LEU A 33 3.19 -10.71 -6.40
C LEU A 33 1.66 -10.89 -6.40
N PRO A 34 1.11 -12.11 -6.22
CA PRO A 34 -0.34 -12.28 -6.18
C PRO A 34 -0.98 -11.63 -4.95
N ALA A 35 -0.34 -11.70 -3.78
CA ALA A 35 -0.85 -11.06 -2.56
C ALA A 35 -0.95 -9.52 -2.71
N TYR A 36 0.11 -8.89 -3.23
CA TYR A 36 0.14 -7.44 -3.49
C TYR A 36 -0.90 -7.03 -4.54
N SER A 37 -1.10 -7.85 -5.57
CA SER A 37 -2.12 -7.62 -6.59
C SER A 37 -3.52 -7.60 -5.98
N THR A 38 -3.81 -8.52 -5.05
CA THR A 38 -5.09 -8.55 -4.34
C THR A 38 -5.31 -7.27 -3.52
N GLU A 39 -4.32 -6.83 -2.75
CA GLU A 39 -4.42 -5.59 -1.98
C GLU A 39 -4.59 -4.36 -2.88
N ALA A 40 -3.81 -4.26 -3.97
CA ALA A 40 -3.95 -3.18 -4.94
C ALA A 40 -5.35 -3.11 -5.54
N ILE A 41 -5.95 -4.26 -5.89
CA ILE A 41 -7.32 -4.33 -6.41
C ILE A 41 -8.33 -3.86 -5.35
N LEU A 42 -8.16 -4.27 -4.09
CA LEU A 42 -9.03 -3.84 -2.99
C LEU A 42 -8.95 -2.33 -2.76
N LEU A 43 -7.75 -1.76 -2.81
CA LEU A 43 -7.52 -0.33 -2.69
C LEU A 43 -8.16 0.45 -3.85
N VAL A 44 -7.99 -0.04 -5.09
CA VAL A 44 -8.58 0.59 -6.28
C VAL A 44 -10.11 0.57 -6.20
N LYS A 45 -10.72 -0.56 -5.84
CA LYS A 45 -12.19 -0.67 -5.70
C LYS A 45 -12.73 0.27 -4.62
N SER A 46 -12.08 0.31 -3.47
CA SER A 46 -12.51 1.14 -2.34
C SER A 46 -12.38 2.63 -2.67
N THR A 47 -11.29 3.03 -3.31
CA THR A 47 -11.04 4.43 -3.72
C THR A 47 -12.01 4.87 -4.82
N ALA A 48 -12.30 3.99 -5.79
CA ALA A 48 -13.27 4.27 -6.84
C ALA A 48 -14.68 4.49 -6.28
N LEU A 49 -15.13 3.63 -5.35
CA LEU A 49 -16.43 3.81 -4.69
C LEU A 49 -16.49 5.10 -3.87
N ALA A 50 -15.45 5.40 -3.09
CA ALA A 50 -15.38 6.63 -2.31
C ALA A 50 -15.41 7.90 -3.19
N SER A 51 -14.65 7.90 -4.30
CA SER A 51 -14.63 9.01 -5.26
C SER A 51 -16.00 9.20 -5.93
N LEU A 52 -16.65 8.11 -6.34
CA LEU A 52 -17.98 8.15 -6.95
C LEU A 52 -19.02 8.75 -6.00
N VAL A 53 -19.06 8.30 -4.75
CA VAL A 53 -19.99 8.84 -3.72
C VAL A 53 -19.76 10.34 -3.53
N THR A 54 -18.51 10.76 -3.43
CA THR A 54 -18.15 12.18 -3.24
C THR A 54 -18.63 13.03 -4.41
N VAL A 55 -18.43 12.57 -5.65
CA VAL A 55 -18.89 13.28 -6.86
C VAL A 55 -20.41 13.33 -6.91
N TRP A 56 -21.10 12.23 -6.58
CA TRP A 56 -22.56 12.17 -6.59
C TRP A 56 -23.18 13.09 -5.54
N ASP A 57 -22.61 13.13 -4.34
CA ASP A 57 -23.07 14.00 -3.26
C ASP A 57 -22.94 15.49 -3.65
N VAL A 58 -21.76 15.88 -4.16
CA VAL A 58 -21.52 17.26 -4.62
C VAL A 58 -22.39 17.64 -5.82
N THR A 59 -22.56 16.72 -6.77
CA THR A 59 -23.40 16.96 -7.96
C THR A 59 -24.87 17.04 -7.59
N GLY A 60 -25.34 16.22 -6.63
CA GLY A 60 -26.70 16.26 -6.11
C GLY A 60 -27.02 17.61 -5.45
N VAL A 61 -26.12 18.10 -4.60
CA VAL A 61 -26.24 19.43 -3.98
C VAL A 61 -26.20 20.53 -5.06
N ALA A 62 -25.32 20.43 -6.06
CA ALA A 62 -25.26 21.38 -7.16
C ALA A 62 -26.57 21.43 -7.97
N GLN A 63 -27.15 20.28 -8.32
CA GLN A 63 -28.41 20.22 -9.05
C GLN A 63 -29.59 20.78 -8.24
N GLN A 64 -29.64 20.52 -6.93
CA GLN A 64 -30.67 21.07 -6.05
C GLN A 64 -30.64 22.61 -6.01
N ILE A 65 -29.44 23.21 -6.10
CA ILE A 65 -29.28 24.67 -6.13
C ILE A 65 -29.60 25.22 -7.54
N ILE A 66 -29.22 24.52 -8.62
CA ILE A 66 -29.54 24.93 -10.01
C ILE A 66 -31.05 25.04 -10.22
N GLN A 67 -31.82 24.05 -9.72
CA GLN A 67 -33.28 24.03 -9.80
C GLN A 67 -33.94 25.20 -9.03
N ARG A 68 -33.25 25.80 -8.06
CA ARG A 68 -33.76 26.91 -7.25
C ARG A 68 -33.47 28.29 -7.84
N THR A 69 -32.41 28.45 -8.63
CA THR A 69 -31.89 29.79 -8.99
C THR A 69 -31.91 30.10 -10.50
N TYR A 70 -32.10 29.12 -11.38
CA TYR A 70 -32.11 29.29 -12.86
C TYR A 70 -30.86 29.99 -13.47
N ARG A 71 -29.83 30.30 -12.67
CA ARG A 71 -28.51 30.83 -13.08
C ARG A 71 -27.44 29.73 -12.99
N THR A 72 -27.36 28.92 -14.03
CA THR A 72 -26.52 27.71 -14.07
C THR A 72 -25.02 28.00 -13.86
N MET A 73 -24.49 29.09 -14.42
CA MET A 73 -23.03 29.37 -14.38
C MET A 73 -22.50 29.70 -12.97
N GLU A 74 -23.19 30.53 -12.20
CA GLU A 74 -22.74 30.93 -10.85
C GLU A 74 -22.80 29.75 -9.86
N VAL A 75 -23.79 28.86 -10.03
CA VAL A 75 -23.95 27.67 -9.19
C VAL A 75 -22.88 26.63 -9.49
N PHE A 76 -22.54 26.39 -10.76
CA PHE A 76 -21.43 25.50 -11.11
C PHE A 76 -20.08 26.01 -10.60
N LEU A 77 -19.84 27.34 -10.63
CA LEU A 77 -18.63 27.93 -10.07
C LEU A 77 -18.54 27.73 -8.56
N CYS A 78 -19.65 27.95 -7.82
CA CYS A 78 -19.70 27.67 -6.38
C CYS A 78 -19.52 26.18 -6.07
N ALA A 79 -20.15 25.28 -6.83
CA ALA A 79 -19.99 23.84 -6.65
C ALA A 79 -18.54 23.38 -6.91
N ALA A 80 -17.89 23.91 -7.95
CA ALA A 80 -16.48 23.65 -8.23
C ALA A 80 -15.58 24.17 -7.11
N ALA A 81 -15.85 25.36 -6.56
CA ALA A 81 -15.11 25.91 -5.43
C ALA A 81 -15.26 25.06 -4.16
N ILE A 82 -16.47 24.59 -3.85
CA ILE A 82 -16.73 23.69 -2.73
C ILE A 82 -15.99 22.36 -2.92
N TYR A 83 -16.05 21.77 -4.12
CA TYR A 83 -15.32 20.54 -4.44
C TYR A 83 -13.81 20.71 -4.24
N LEU A 84 -13.26 21.84 -4.69
CA LEU A 84 -11.84 22.14 -4.55
C LEU A 84 -11.44 22.28 -3.07
N ILE A 85 -12.22 23.00 -2.26
CA ILE A 85 -11.97 23.14 -0.82
C ILE A 85 -12.03 21.77 -0.12
N LEU A 86 -13.05 20.97 -0.43
CA LEU A 86 -13.27 19.68 0.22
C LEU A 86 -12.17 18.68 -0.16
N ASN A 87 -11.77 18.65 -1.43
CA ASN A 87 -10.64 17.87 -1.90
C ASN A 87 -9.33 18.33 -1.25
N PHE A 88 -9.11 19.65 -1.15
CA PHE A 88 -7.95 20.22 -0.47
C PHE A 88 -7.85 19.78 0.99
N ILE A 89 -8.96 19.83 1.74
CA ILE A 89 -9.00 19.35 3.14
C ILE A 89 -8.64 17.86 3.24
N ILE A 90 -9.20 17.02 2.37
CA ILE A 90 -8.93 15.57 2.37
C ILE A 90 -7.45 15.30 2.07
N VAL A 91 -6.88 15.93 1.03
CA VAL A 91 -5.46 15.79 0.67
C VAL A 91 -4.57 16.24 1.84
N GLN A 92 -4.92 17.35 2.49
CA GLN A 92 -4.17 17.84 3.64
C GLN A 92 -4.24 16.88 4.83
N LEU A 93 -5.41 16.28 5.08
CA LEU A 93 -5.61 15.28 6.13
C LEU A 93 -4.80 14.02 5.85
N TYR A 94 -4.80 13.53 4.60
CA TYR A 94 -3.96 12.41 4.17
C TYR A 94 -2.48 12.72 4.36
N ALA A 95 -2.00 13.91 3.96
CA ALA A 95 -0.61 14.32 4.15
C ALA A 95 -0.22 14.40 5.64
N LEU A 96 -1.14 14.84 6.50
CA LEU A 96 -0.96 14.81 7.96
C LEU A 96 -0.90 13.38 8.50
N LEU A 97 -1.78 12.50 8.02
CA LEU A 97 -1.82 11.11 8.42
C LEU A 97 -0.57 10.35 7.99
N GLU A 98 -0.09 10.56 6.76
CA GLU A 98 1.18 10.02 6.27
C GLU A 98 2.36 10.50 7.11
N ARG A 99 2.40 11.78 7.48
CA ARG A 99 3.44 12.32 8.38
C ARG A 99 3.40 11.70 9.78
N ARG A 100 2.22 11.29 10.26
CA ARG A 100 2.04 10.63 11.56
C ARG A 100 2.32 9.12 11.49
N LEU A 101 1.99 8.47 10.38
CA LEU A 101 2.08 7.02 10.17
C LEU A 101 3.38 6.58 9.50
N THR A 102 4.25 7.50 9.07
CA THR A 102 5.59 7.16 8.57
C THR A 102 6.65 7.32 9.67
N PRO A 103 6.78 6.40 10.64
CA PRO A 103 8.10 5.91 11.02
C PRO A 103 8.72 5.30 9.77
N VAL A 104 9.79 5.92 9.30
CA VAL A 104 10.75 5.38 8.33
C VAL A 104 10.83 3.87 8.50
N HIS A 105 10.30 3.10 7.53
CA HIS A 105 10.54 1.66 7.45
C HIS A 105 12.03 1.47 7.22
N LYS A 106 12.80 1.45 8.32
CA LYS A 106 14.20 1.06 8.35
C LYS A 106 14.21 -0.39 7.88
N PRO A 107 14.83 -0.73 6.74
CA PRO A 107 14.91 -2.12 6.32
C PRO A 107 15.61 -2.89 7.44
N GLU A 108 14.86 -3.76 8.10
CA GLU A 108 15.34 -4.56 9.22
C GLU A 108 16.42 -5.51 8.69
N LYS A 109 17.68 -5.11 8.84
CA LYS A 109 18.84 -5.97 8.64
C LYS A 109 18.88 -6.95 9.80
N LYS A 110 18.09 -8.04 9.72
CA LYS A 110 18.05 -9.08 10.74
C LYS A 110 19.46 -9.67 10.93
N PRO A 111 20.09 -9.51 12.11
CA PRO A 111 21.39 -10.12 12.38
C PRO A 111 21.19 -11.62 12.49
N LEU A 112 21.99 -12.38 11.75
CA LEU A 112 21.92 -13.82 11.74
C LEU A 112 22.31 -14.40 13.11
N PRO A 113 21.52 -15.31 13.68
CA PRO A 113 21.86 -15.95 14.93
C PRO A 113 23.16 -16.75 14.80
N ALA A 114 23.98 -16.60 15.83
CA ALA A 114 25.27 -17.22 16.01
C ALA A 114 25.18 -18.75 15.84
N ALA A 115 26.17 -19.29 15.12
CA ALA A 115 26.43 -20.72 15.06
C ALA A 115 26.69 -21.23 16.48
N LYS A 116 25.87 -22.17 16.95
CA LYS A 116 26.17 -22.93 18.16
C LYS A 116 27.19 -24.03 17.81
N PRO A 117 28.22 -24.28 18.64
CA PRO A 117 29.26 -25.25 18.30
C PRO A 117 28.69 -26.66 18.29
N ILE A 118 29.10 -27.44 17.30
CA ILE A 118 28.86 -28.88 17.19
C ILE A 118 29.58 -29.55 18.37
N PRO A 119 28.91 -30.26 19.29
CA PRO A 119 29.58 -31.20 20.18
C PRO A 119 29.93 -32.42 19.35
N GLY A 120 31.22 -32.77 19.37
CA GLY A 120 31.83 -33.72 18.47
C GLY A 120 31.43 -35.19 18.66
N GLY A 121 32.21 -36.00 17.96
CA GLY A 121 32.02 -37.42 17.72
C GLY A 121 31.74 -38.26 18.96
N LYS A 122 30.89 -39.26 18.77
CA LYS A 122 31.29 -40.61 18.38
C LYS A 122 30.21 -41.22 17.51
#